data_AF-A0A2D0JTE7-F1
#
_entry.id   AF-A0A2D0JTE7-F1
#
_cell.length_a   1.000
_cell.length_b   1.000
_cell.length_c   1.000
_cell.angle_alpha   90.00
_cell.angle_beta   90.00
_cell.angle_gamma   90.00
#
_symmetry.space_group_name_H-M   'P 1'
#
loop_
_entity.id
_entity.type
_entity.pdbx_description
1 polymer ?
#
loop_
_entity_poly.entity_id
_entity_poly.type
_entity_poly.pdbx_seq_one_letter_code
_entity_poly.pdbx_strand_id
1 'polypeptide(L)'
;MIIRHLLNEFADQNKAKKLLQAQRDSNEALLVKSNSDPLYNFCAYLVSLGKELGMKMGNKNIYPRAPRIYLYHAYLSFMEAYGFDRPLTLTKFGDSLPKVMQEYKKDYRKFKTKKGYYYNIDLTDEANEWLPAVPEQANK
;
A
#
# COMPACT_ATOMS: atom_id res chain seq x y z
N MET A 1 56.50 8.62 -3.64
CA MET A 1 55.55 7.99 -2.70
C MET A 1 54.11 8.44 -2.98
N ILE A 2 53.53 8.11 -4.15
CA ILE A 2 52.21 8.62 -4.59
C ILE A 2 51.23 7.49 -4.96
N ILE A 3 51.63 6.22 -4.82
CA ILE A 3 50.80 5.06 -5.23
C ILE A 3 49.97 4.50 -4.06
N ARG A 4 50.04 5.10 -2.86
CA ARG A 4 49.30 4.63 -1.66
C ARG A 4 48.04 5.42 -1.32
N HIS A 5 47.66 6.42 -2.11
CA HIS A 5 46.47 7.25 -1.82
C HIS A 5 45.26 7.00 -2.72
N LEU A 6 45.42 6.27 -3.84
CA LEU A 6 44.32 6.04 -4.78
C LEU A 6 43.47 4.79 -4.48
N LEU A 7 43.81 4.00 -3.46
CA LEU A 7 43.08 2.77 -3.12
C LEU A 7 42.04 2.93 -2.00
N ASN A 8 41.89 4.12 -1.42
CA ASN A 8 40.90 4.35 -0.36
C ASN A 8 39.55 4.93 -0.88
N GLU A 9 39.49 5.42 -2.12
CA GLU A 9 38.24 5.93 -2.73
C GLU A 9 37.46 4.89 -3.55
N PHE A 10 38.05 3.73 -3.85
CA PHE A 10 37.34 2.64 -4.55
C PHE A 10 36.55 1.72 -3.60
N ALA A 11 36.64 1.92 -2.29
CA ALA A 11 35.84 1.19 -1.31
C ALA A 11 34.34 1.59 -1.36
N ASP A 12 34.01 2.76 -1.90
CA ASP A 12 32.63 3.29 -1.98
C ASP A 12 31.89 2.91 -3.28
N GLN A 13 32.60 2.68 -4.39
CA GLN A 13 31.97 2.30 -5.66
C GLN A 13 31.31 0.91 -5.61
N ASN A 14 31.86 -0.02 -4.83
CA ASN A 14 31.26 -1.35 -4.65
C ASN A 14 29.99 -1.31 -3.80
N LYS A 15 29.89 -0.38 -2.84
CA LYS A 15 28.64 -0.16 -2.07
C LYS A 15 27.55 0.43 -2.94
N ALA A 16 27.87 1.46 -3.72
CA ALA A 16 26.90 2.08 -4.63
C ALA A 16 26.34 1.08 -5.65
N LYS A 17 27.20 0.24 -6.26
CA LYS A 17 26.75 -0.83 -7.16
C LYS A 17 25.90 -1.90 -6.47
N LYS A 18 26.28 -2.35 -5.26
CA LYS A 18 25.45 -3.30 -4.49
C LYS A 18 24.09 -2.73 -4.11
N LEU A 19 24.04 -1.45 -3.72
CA LEU A 19 22.78 -0.77 -3.41
C LEU A 19 21.90 -0.62 -4.66
N LEU A 20 22.47 -0.26 -5.81
CA LEU A 20 21.74 -0.17 -7.08
C LEU A 20 21.26 -1.54 -7.57
N GLN A 21 22.07 -2.59 -7.42
CA GLN A 21 21.69 -3.96 -7.76
C GLN A 21 20.56 -4.44 -6.86
N ALA A 22 20.69 -4.29 -5.54
CA ALA A 22 19.63 -4.62 -4.58
C ALA A 22 18.35 -3.81 -4.84
N GLN A 23 18.47 -2.56 -5.28
CA GLN A 23 17.32 -1.73 -5.65
C GLN A 23 16.66 -2.19 -6.96
N ARG A 24 17.43 -2.66 -7.95
CA ARG A 24 16.89 -3.27 -9.18
C ARG A 24 16.21 -4.62 -8.88
N ASP A 25 16.86 -5.52 -8.16
CA ASP A 25 16.31 -6.80 -7.72
C ASP A 25 15.03 -6.62 -6.88
N SER A 26 15.00 -5.62 -5.99
CA SER A 26 13.81 -5.29 -5.21
C SER A 26 12.67 -4.77 -6.08
N ASN A 27 12.94 -3.94 -7.09
CA ASN A 27 11.91 -3.45 -7.99
C ASN A 27 11.37 -4.57 -8.90
N GLU A 28 12.24 -5.44 -9.42
CA GLU A 28 11.81 -6.59 -10.23
C GLU A 28 11.01 -7.59 -9.40
N ALA A 29 11.41 -7.86 -8.15
CA ALA A 29 10.64 -8.71 -7.24
C ALA A 29 9.26 -8.11 -6.89
N LEU A 30 9.18 -6.79 -6.71
CA LEU A 30 7.90 -6.09 -6.48
C LEU A 30 6.97 -6.20 -7.70
N LEU A 31 7.49 -6.05 -8.92
CA LEU A 31 6.73 -6.20 -10.16
C LEU A 31 6.21 -7.64 -10.35
N VAL A 32 7.04 -8.65 -10.08
CA VAL A 32 6.65 -10.07 -10.18
C VAL A 32 5.62 -10.46 -9.10
N LYS A 33 5.74 -9.93 -7.88
CA LYS A 33 4.75 -10.11 -6.81
C LYS A 33 3.42 -9.41 -7.13
N SER A 34 3.48 -8.21 -7.68
CA SER A 34 2.28 -7.47 -8.15
C SER A 34 1.49 -8.27 -9.18
N ASN A 35 2.19 -9.02 -10.03
CA ASN A 35 1.56 -9.88 -11.04
C ASN A 35 0.89 -11.14 -10.45
N SER A 36 1.21 -11.53 -9.21
CA SER A 36 0.69 -12.76 -8.56
C SER A 36 -0.28 -12.50 -7.41
N ASP A 37 -0.22 -11.34 -6.75
CA ASP A 37 -1.00 -11.07 -5.56
C ASP A 37 -1.82 -9.76 -5.67
N PRO A 38 -3.16 -9.83 -5.65
CA PRO A 38 -4.02 -8.67 -5.84
C PRO A 38 -3.90 -7.63 -4.73
N LEU A 39 -3.35 -7.97 -3.55
CA LEU A 39 -3.07 -7.00 -2.50
C LEU A 39 -1.97 -6.02 -2.91
N TYR A 40 -0.95 -6.48 -3.65
CA TYR A 40 0.13 -5.59 -4.11
C TYR A 40 -0.40 -4.56 -5.10
N ASN A 41 -1.27 -4.98 -6.01
CA ASN A 41 -1.95 -4.08 -6.94
C ASN A 41 -2.85 -3.10 -6.18
N PHE A 42 -3.62 -3.58 -5.20
CA PHE A 42 -4.44 -2.71 -4.35
C PHE A 42 -3.60 -1.66 -3.59
N CYS A 43 -2.47 -2.07 -3.00
CA CYS A 43 -1.56 -1.15 -2.28
C CYS A 43 -0.89 -0.11 -3.19
N ALA A 44 -0.86 -0.32 -4.51
CA ALA A 44 -0.40 0.68 -5.46
C ALA A 44 -1.32 1.93 -5.42
N TYR A 45 -2.64 1.72 -5.30
CA TYR A 45 -3.68 2.76 -5.17
C TYR A 45 -3.74 3.43 -3.78
N LEU A 46 -2.88 3.05 -2.84
CA LEU A 46 -2.84 3.65 -1.50
C LEU A 46 -1.74 4.70 -1.41
N VAL A 47 -2.02 5.84 -0.82
CA VAL A 47 -1.01 6.88 -0.54
C VAL A 47 -0.88 7.10 0.96
N SER A 48 0.35 7.28 1.45
CA SER A 48 0.60 7.68 2.83
C SER A 48 0.34 9.18 2.99
N LEU A 49 -0.60 9.53 3.86
CA LEU A 49 -0.85 10.89 4.29
C LEU A 49 0.17 11.31 5.36
N GLY A 50 0.54 12.59 5.37
CA GLY A 50 1.33 13.18 6.45
C GLY A 50 0.55 13.40 7.77
N LYS A 51 -0.78 13.20 7.75
CA LYS A 51 -1.71 13.48 8.87
C LYS A 51 -2.27 12.20 9.50
N GLU A 52 -2.69 12.30 10.75
CA GLU A 52 -3.21 11.23 11.60
C GLU A 52 -4.66 10.78 11.33
N LEU A 53 -5.31 11.28 10.27
CA LEU A 53 -6.72 11.06 9.95
C LEU A 53 -6.93 10.67 8.48
N GLY A 54 -6.42 9.52 8.07
CA GLY A 54 -6.81 8.87 6.81
C GLY A 54 -7.96 7.89 7.02
N MET A 55 -7.87 6.74 6.37
CA MET A 55 -8.92 5.73 6.38
C MET A 55 -8.94 4.89 7.67
N LYS A 56 -10.09 4.24 7.92
CA LYS A 56 -10.27 3.22 8.98
C LYS A 56 -10.09 1.83 8.40
N MET A 57 -9.83 0.82 9.24
CA MET A 57 -9.76 -0.57 8.76
C MET A 57 -11.11 -1.06 8.23
N GLY A 58 -12.18 -0.83 9.02
CA GLY A 58 -13.51 -1.37 8.74
C GLY A 58 -13.61 -2.88 8.97
N ASN A 59 -14.80 -3.43 8.73
CA ASN A 59 -15.06 -4.87 8.77
C ASN A 59 -16.25 -5.19 7.86
N LYS A 60 -16.38 -6.45 7.44
CA LYS A 60 -17.46 -6.89 6.52
C LYS A 60 -18.89 -6.71 7.04
N ASN A 61 -19.08 -6.50 8.34
CA ASN A 61 -20.38 -6.38 8.98
C ASN A 61 -20.87 -4.92 9.06
N ILE A 62 -20.07 -3.93 8.64
CA ILE A 62 -20.48 -2.52 8.62
C ILE A 62 -21.32 -2.27 7.36
N TYR A 63 -22.56 -1.81 7.56
CA TYR A 63 -23.48 -1.45 6.48
C TYR A 63 -23.98 -0.01 6.66
N PRO A 64 -24.13 0.79 5.58
CA PRO A 64 -23.79 0.46 4.19
C PRO A 64 -22.27 0.37 3.93
N ARG A 65 -21.86 -0.32 2.85
CA ARG A 65 -20.44 -0.41 2.47
C ARG A 65 -19.92 0.99 2.13
N ALA A 66 -18.89 1.46 2.83
CA ALA A 66 -18.24 2.75 2.56
C ALA A 66 -16.75 2.58 2.20
N PRO A 67 -16.41 2.19 0.96
CA PRO A 67 -15.02 1.92 0.54
C PRO A 67 -14.12 3.15 0.61
N ARG A 68 -14.65 4.38 0.49
CA ARG A 68 -13.87 5.62 0.67
C ARG A 68 -13.48 5.92 2.13
N ILE A 69 -14.10 5.23 3.10
CA ILE A 69 -13.85 5.45 4.53
C ILE A 69 -13.11 4.25 5.13
N TYR A 70 -13.42 3.05 4.66
CA TYR A 70 -12.93 1.80 5.21
C TYR A 70 -12.02 1.07 4.21
N LEU A 71 -10.75 0.88 4.58
CA LEU A 71 -9.73 0.21 3.77
C LEU A 71 -10.14 -1.20 3.36
N TYR A 72 -10.70 -1.97 4.29
CA TYR A 72 -11.14 -3.33 3.96
C TYR A 72 -12.31 -3.33 2.98
N HIS A 73 -13.18 -2.31 3.01
CA HIS A 73 -14.26 -2.19 2.04
C HIS A 73 -13.71 -1.79 0.67
N ALA A 74 -12.74 -0.88 0.62
CA ALA A 74 -12.03 -0.53 -0.61
C ALA A 74 -11.38 -1.77 -1.23
N TYR A 75 -10.69 -2.57 -0.43
CA TYR A 75 -10.09 -3.82 -0.89
C TYR A 75 -11.13 -4.80 -1.45
N LEU A 76 -12.27 -4.96 -0.78
CA LEU A 76 -13.35 -5.80 -1.31
C LEU A 76 -13.92 -5.26 -2.63
N SER A 77 -14.11 -3.95 -2.75
CA SER A 77 -14.54 -3.32 -4.00
C SER A 77 -13.53 -3.51 -5.13
N PHE A 78 -12.23 -3.40 -4.82
CA PHE A 78 -11.16 -3.68 -5.77
C PHE A 78 -11.21 -5.14 -6.24
N MET A 79 -11.33 -6.09 -5.31
CA MET A 79 -11.43 -7.52 -5.66
C MET A 79 -12.66 -7.80 -6.54
N GLU A 80 -13.81 -7.21 -6.22
CA GLU A 80 -15.05 -7.34 -6.98
C GLU A 80 -14.94 -6.72 -8.39
N ALA A 81 -14.33 -5.53 -8.51
CA ALA A 81 -14.19 -4.81 -9.78
C ALA A 81 -13.22 -5.50 -10.77
N TYR A 82 -12.12 -6.05 -10.29
CA TYR A 82 -11.14 -6.77 -11.13
C TYR A 82 -11.44 -8.27 -11.24
N GLY A 83 -12.56 -8.76 -10.70
CA GLY A 83 -13.02 -10.14 -10.86
C GLY A 83 -12.23 -11.17 -10.04
N PHE A 84 -11.61 -10.77 -8.93
CA PHE A 84 -10.91 -11.69 -8.04
C PHE A 84 -11.89 -12.38 -7.07
N ASP A 85 -12.05 -13.69 -7.23
CA ASP A 85 -13.06 -14.48 -6.50
C ASP A 85 -12.72 -14.76 -5.02
N ARG A 86 -11.46 -14.57 -4.60
CA ARG A 86 -10.96 -14.96 -3.27
C ARG A 86 -10.34 -13.78 -2.50
N PRO A 87 -11.16 -12.90 -1.91
CA PRO A 87 -10.64 -11.84 -1.04
C PRO A 87 -9.99 -12.40 0.22
N LEU A 88 -8.89 -11.77 0.63
CA LEU A 88 -8.28 -12.03 1.93
C LEU A 88 -9.25 -11.71 3.07
N THR A 89 -9.20 -12.49 4.14
CA THR A 89 -9.95 -12.19 5.37
C THR A 89 -9.38 -10.95 6.06
N LEU A 90 -10.19 -10.23 6.82
CA LEU A 90 -9.78 -9.01 7.54
C LEU A 90 -8.47 -9.19 8.33
N THR A 91 -8.31 -10.33 9.00
CA THR A 91 -7.08 -10.64 9.77
C THR A 91 -5.87 -10.78 8.86
N LYS A 92 -5.98 -11.52 7.75
CA LYS A 92 -4.88 -11.69 6.78
C LYS A 92 -4.56 -10.38 6.08
N PHE A 93 -5.58 -9.62 5.68
CA PHE A 93 -5.43 -8.30 5.09
C PHE A 93 -4.68 -7.36 6.06
N GLY A 94 -5.06 -7.31 7.34
CA GLY A 94 -4.37 -6.47 8.33
C GLY A 94 -2.96 -6.89 8.69
N ASP A 95 -2.61 -8.17 8.52
CA ASP A 95 -1.25 -8.67 8.70
C ASP A 95 -0.37 -8.43 7.47
N SER A 96 -0.91 -8.62 6.26
CA SER A 96 -0.18 -8.45 5.00
C SER A 96 -0.04 -6.99 4.58
N LEU A 97 -1.06 -6.15 4.79
CA LEU A 97 -1.05 -4.73 4.41
C LEU A 97 0.19 -3.97 4.89
N PRO A 98 0.56 -3.93 6.18
CA PRO A 98 1.75 -3.23 6.64
C PRO A 98 3.04 -3.74 6.00
N LYS A 99 3.13 -5.05 5.74
CA LYS A 99 4.31 -5.67 5.09
C LYS A 99 4.45 -5.16 3.67
N VAL A 100 3.35 -5.16 2.90
CA VAL A 100 3.33 -4.65 1.53
C VAL A 100 3.62 -3.15 1.50
N MET A 101 3.04 -2.35 2.40
CA MET A 101 3.30 -0.92 2.49
C MET A 101 4.78 -0.62 2.81
N GLN A 102 5.42 -1.43 3.66
CA GLN A 102 6.85 -1.33 3.93
C GLN A 102 7.69 -1.67 2.69
N GLU A 103 7.30 -2.66 1.89
CA GLU A 103 7.99 -2.98 0.62
C GLU A 103 7.89 -1.82 -0.39
N TYR A 104 6.73 -1.15 -0.46
CA TYR A 104 6.55 0.07 -1.24
C TYR A 104 7.26 1.31 -0.66
N LYS A 105 7.96 1.17 0.48
CA LYS A 105 8.58 2.27 1.24
C LYS A 105 7.60 3.40 1.57
N LYS A 106 6.30 3.07 1.69
CA LYS A 106 5.24 4.01 2.09
C LYS A 106 5.15 4.03 3.61
N ASP A 107 5.03 5.23 4.19
CA ASP A 107 4.92 5.40 5.64
C ASP A 107 3.53 4.93 6.11
N TYR A 108 3.48 3.76 6.75
CA TYR A 108 2.26 3.20 7.32
C TYR A 108 2.28 3.30 8.84
N ARG A 109 1.35 4.08 9.38
CA ARG A 109 1.16 4.34 10.81
C ARG A 109 -0.30 4.12 11.20
N LYS A 110 -0.46 3.48 12.36
CA LYS A 110 -1.76 3.21 12.98
C LYS A 110 -1.96 4.13 14.18
N PHE A 111 -3.04 4.89 14.17
CA PHE A 111 -3.40 5.84 15.21
C PHE A 111 -4.61 5.31 15.98
N LYS A 112 -4.50 5.29 17.30
CA LYS A 112 -5.64 4.98 18.18
C LYS A 112 -6.36 6.27 18.54
N THR A 113 -7.66 6.32 18.28
CA THR A 113 -8.52 7.45 18.62
C THR A 113 -9.62 7.01 19.60
N LYS A 114 -10.43 7.96 20.08
CA LYS A 114 -11.66 7.68 20.84
C LYS A 114 -12.70 6.91 20.01
N LYS A 115 -12.67 7.04 18.68
CA LYS A 115 -13.63 6.44 17.73
C LYS A 115 -13.11 5.14 17.06
N GLY A 116 -12.05 4.51 17.56
CA GLY A 116 -11.42 3.30 16.98
C GLY A 116 -9.96 3.50 16.52
N TYR A 117 -9.58 2.81 15.43
CA TYR A 117 -8.24 2.90 14.83
C TYR A 117 -8.32 3.58 13.45
N TYR A 118 -7.44 4.54 13.23
CA TYR A 118 -7.21 5.20 11.94
C TYR A 118 -5.82 4.88 11.43
N TYR A 119 -5.64 5.03 10.13
CA TYR A 119 -4.38 4.82 9.45
C TYR A 119 -4.06 6.09 8.67
N ASN A 120 -2.78 6.46 8.57
CA ASN A 120 -2.35 7.60 7.73
C ASN A 120 -2.30 7.21 6.25
N ILE A 121 -3.29 6.46 5.76
CA ILE A 121 -3.32 6.06 4.36
C ILE A 121 -4.68 6.40 3.79
N ASP A 122 -4.67 6.75 2.52
CA ASP A 122 -5.86 7.10 1.76
C ASP A 122 -5.80 6.53 0.35
N LEU A 123 -6.93 6.57 -0.35
CA LEU A 123 -7.01 6.11 -1.74
C LEU A 123 -6.55 7.24 -2.66
N THR A 124 -5.76 6.91 -3.67
CA THR A 124 -5.42 7.86 -4.74
C THR A 124 -6.62 8.10 -5.65
N ASP A 125 -6.58 9.18 -6.44
CA ASP A 125 -7.62 9.46 -7.43
C ASP A 125 -7.79 8.35 -8.48
N GLU A 126 -6.75 7.56 -8.73
CA GLU A 126 -6.79 6.39 -9.62
C GLU A 126 -7.73 5.30 -9.10
N ALA A 127 -7.94 5.23 -7.77
CA ALA A 127 -8.90 4.30 -7.19
C ALA A 127 -10.35 4.57 -7.65
N ASN A 128 -10.66 5.79 -8.12
CA ASN A 128 -11.99 6.11 -8.64
C ASN A 128 -12.37 5.28 -9.87
N GLU A 129 -11.41 4.65 -10.56
CA GLU A 129 -11.70 3.76 -11.70
C GLU A 129 -12.55 2.55 -11.31
N TRP A 130 -12.30 1.97 -10.13
CA TRP A 130 -12.93 0.75 -9.66
C TRP A 130 -13.77 0.95 -8.39
N LEU A 131 -13.65 2.10 -7.71
CA LEU A 131 -14.53 2.42 -6.60
C LEU A 131 -15.97 2.54 -7.10
N PRO A 132 -16.95 1.95 -6.40
CA PRO A 132 -18.34 2.14 -6.77
C PRO A 132 -18.64 3.64 -6.76
N ALA A 133 -19.34 4.10 -7.81
CA ALA A 133 -19.88 5.45 -7.84
C ALA A 133 -20.57 5.69 -6.50
N VAL A 134 -20.25 6.80 -5.84
CA VAL A 134 -21.03 7.24 -4.68
C VAL A 134 -22.45 7.26 -5.22
N PRO A 135 -23.43 6.55 -4.61
CA PRO A 135 -24.80 6.76 -5.01
C PRO A 135 -25.02 8.26 -4.81
N GLU A 136 -25.11 8.98 -5.93
CA GLU A 136 -25.56 10.36 -5.97
C GLU A 136 -26.83 10.28 -5.14
N GLN A 137 -26.82 10.88 -3.95
CA GLN A 137 -27.98 10.83 -3.10
C GLN A 137 -29.10 11.38 -3.97
N ALA A 138 -30.00 10.48 -4.40
CA ALA A 138 -31.23 10.86 -5.05
C ALA A 138 -31.96 11.67 -4.00
N ASN A 139 -31.67 12.97 -3.99
CA ASN A 139 -32.27 13.96 -3.14
C ASN A 139 -33.74 13.92 -3.50
N LYS A 140 -34.54 13.31 -2.64
CA LYS A 140 -35.99 13.21 -2.78
C LYS A 140 -36.62 13.95 -1.61
#